data_AF-A0A9D5AEI8-F1
#
_entry.id   AF-A0A9D5AEI8-F1
#
_cell.length_a   1.000
_cell.length_b   1.000
_cell.length_c   1.000
_cell.angle_alpha   90.00
_cell.angle_beta   90.00
_cell.angle_gamma   90.00
#
_symmetry.space_group_name_H-M   'P 1'
#
loop_
_entity.id
_entity.type
_entity.pdbx_description
1 polymer ?
#
loop_
_entity_poly.entity_id
_entity_poly.type
_entity_poly.pdbx_seq_one_letter_code
_entity_poly.pdbx_strand_id
1 'polypeptide(L)'
;MIVLAEPDPSDMVRAIQRAITMLPKIDPQVMHNRMRELYSWHDVAKRTEIVYDRALKCSDQNLLERLSRYLSCGAWAGKIFCLVMIFNFLLWHLLELWQPADEIEEAPDVILSRNCDGLEGCCRKYNNAENYNSSDTNNIS
;
A
#
# COMPACT_ATOMS: atom_id res chain seq x y z
N MET A 1 -12.66 -2.02 -21.74
CA MET A 1 -11.66 -1.58 -22.71
C MET A 1 -10.68 -0.70 -21.99
N ILE A 2 -9.44 -1.16 -21.96
CA ILE A 2 -8.30 -0.39 -21.53
C ILE A 2 -7.46 -0.21 -22.79
N VAL A 3 -7.15 1.03 -23.15
CA VAL A 3 -6.25 1.33 -24.27
C VAL A 3 -4.92 1.73 -23.66
N LEU A 4 -3.91 0.89 -23.83
CA LEU A 4 -2.55 1.18 -23.38
C LEU A 4 -1.84 2.03 -24.43
N ALA A 5 -1.05 2.99 -23.97
CA ALA A 5 -0.23 3.86 -24.80
C ALA A 5 1.19 3.86 -24.25
N GLU A 6 2.17 4.10 -25.13
CA GLU A 6 3.51 4.47 -24.68
C GLU A 6 3.45 5.80 -23.90
N PRO A 7 4.36 6.04 -22.94
CA PRO A 7 4.37 7.25 -22.12
C PRO A 7 4.89 8.48 -22.90
N ASP A 8 4.39 8.69 -24.11
CA ASP A 8 4.60 9.86 -24.94
C ASP A 8 3.32 10.73 -24.97
N PRO A 9 3.42 12.06 -24.85
CA PRO A 9 2.25 12.93 -24.81
C PRO A 9 1.34 12.80 -26.02
N SER A 10 1.90 12.60 -27.22
CA SER A 10 1.10 12.48 -28.45
C SER A 10 0.34 11.15 -28.51
N ASP A 11 0.96 10.07 -28.01
CA ASP A 11 0.35 8.75 -27.96
C ASP A 11 -0.74 8.61 -26.90
N MET A 12 -0.57 9.25 -25.74
CA MET A 12 -1.62 9.31 -24.72
C MET A 12 -2.87 10.02 -25.24
N VAL A 13 -2.73 11.16 -25.90
CA VAL A 13 -3.86 11.91 -26.48
C VAL A 13 -4.59 11.07 -27.54
N ARG A 14 -3.83 10.39 -28.41
CA ARG A 14 -4.38 9.51 -29.45
C ARG A 14 -5.11 8.30 -28.86
N ALA A 15 -4.58 7.71 -27.80
CA ALA A 15 -5.21 6.58 -27.10
C ALA A 15 -6.51 7.00 -26.39
N ILE A 16 -6.52 8.17 -25.75
CA ILE A 16 -7.73 8.73 -25.12
C ILE A 16 -8.80 9.02 -26.18
N GLN A 17 -8.42 9.66 -27.29
CA GLN A 17 -9.36 9.94 -28.38
C GLN A 17 -10.00 8.65 -28.92
N ARG A 18 -9.20 7.59 -29.11
CA ARG A 18 -9.71 6.26 -29.49
C ARG A 18 -10.67 5.69 -28.44
N ALA A 19 -10.32 5.78 -27.15
CA ALA A 19 -11.17 5.29 -26.07
C ALA A 19 -12.54 5.99 -26.04
N ILE A 20 -12.58 7.33 -26.22
CA ILE A 20 -13.82 8.11 -26.25
C ILE A 20 -14.71 7.70 -27.43
N THR A 21 -14.15 7.51 -28.61
CA THR A 21 -14.93 7.08 -29.80
C THR A 21 -15.57 5.69 -29.66
N MET A 22 -14.98 4.83 -28.82
CA MET A 22 -15.45 3.45 -28.61
C MET A 22 -16.40 3.32 -27.43
N LEU A 23 -16.40 4.28 -26.50
CA LEU A 23 -17.22 4.29 -25.29
C LEU A 23 -18.74 4.10 -25.52
N PRO A 24 -19.42 4.75 -26.50
CA PRO A 24 -20.87 4.64 -26.63
C PRO A 24 -21.36 3.26 -27.10
N LYS A 25 -20.45 2.36 -27.49
CA LYS A 25 -20.79 1.01 -27.99
C LYS A 25 -20.73 -0.07 -26.90
N ILE A 26 -20.28 0.27 -25.69
CA ILE A 26 -19.94 -0.70 -24.66
C ILE A 26 -20.87 -0.55 -23.47
N ASP A 27 -21.38 -1.68 -22.96
CA ASP A 27 -22.16 -1.71 -21.73
C ASP A 27 -21.28 -1.39 -20.48
N PRO A 28 -21.65 -0.38 -19.66
CA PRO A 28 -20.90 0.00 -18.48
C PRO A 28 -20.80 -1.10 -17.40
N GLN A 29 -21.80 -1.97 -17.26
CA GLN A 29 -21.81 -3.00 -16.22
C GLN A 29 -20.78 -4.10 -16.52
N VAL A 30 -20.74 -4.58 -17.76
CA VAL A 30 -19.70 -5.52 -18.22
C VAL A 30 -18.30 -4.93 -18.06
N MET A 31 -18.13 -3.63 -18.29
CA MET A 31 -16.86 -2.95 -18.05
C MET A 31 -16.46 -2.97 -16.57
N HIS A 32 -17.40 -2.61 -15.69
CA HIS A 32 -17.18 -2.53 -14.25
C HIS A 32 -16.80 -3.90 -13.66
N ASN A 33 -17.51 -4.96 -14.07
CA ASN A 33 -17.23 -6.33 -13.62
C ASN A 33 -15.80 -6.79 -13.98
N ARG A 34 -15.33 -6.43 -15.18
CA ARG A 34 -13.94 -6.71 -15.59
C ARG A 34 -12.91 -5.92 -14.77
N MET A 35 -13.20 -4.67 -14.42
CA MET A 35 -12.31 -3.86 -13.58
C MET A 35 -12.24 -4.38 -12.14
N ARG A 36 -13.36 -4.91 -11.61
CA ARG A 36 -13.44 -5.56 -10.29
C ARG A 36 -12.50 -6.76 -10.17
N GLU A 37 -12.31 -7.52 -11.25
CA GLU A 37 -11.39 -8.67 -11.29
C GLU A 37 -9.92 -8.25 -11.38
N LEU A 38 -9.61 -7.12 -12.03
CA LEU A 38 -8.25 -6.62 -12.19
C LEU A 38 -7.69 -5.97 -10.91
N TYR A 39 -8.56 -5.34 -10.11
CA TYR A 39 -8.16 -4.62 -8.90
C TYR A 39 -9.19 -4.81 -7.77
N SER A 40 -8.74 -5.38 -6.66
CA SER A 40 -9.53 -5.52 -5.43
C SER A 40 -8.72 -5.01 -4.24
N TRP A 41 -9.30 -4.08 -3.48
CA TRP A 41 -8.68 -3.58 -2.23
C TRP A 41 -8.37 -4.69 -1.23
N HIS A 42 -9.18 -5.75 -1.19
CA HIS A 42 -8.95 -6.90 -0.32
C HIS A 42 -7.68 -7.66 -0.70
N ASP A 43 -7.41 -7.81 -2.00
CA ASP A 43 -6.22 -8.50 -2.52
C ASP A 43 -4.96 -7.63 -2.32
N VAL A 44 -5.08 -6.31 -2.52
CA VAL A 44 -4.01 -5.36 -2.20
C VAL A 44 -3.66 -5.42 -0.71
N ALA A 45 -4.67 -5.35 0.18
CA ALA A 45 -4.47 -5.41 1.63
C ALA A 45 -3.79 -6.71 2.05
N LYS A 46 -4.24 -7.87 1.53
CA LYS A 46 -3.64 -9.17 1.82
C LYS A 46 -2.18 -9.26 1.37
N ARG A 47 -1.86 -8.75 0.18
CA ARG A 47 -0.48 -8.73 -0.31
C ARG A 47 0.40 -7.80 0.51
N THR A 48 -0.13 -6.65 0.90
CA THR A 48 0.58 -5.70 1.75
C THR A 48 0.83 -6.29 3.14
N GLU A 49 -0.14 -6.97 3.76
CA GLU A 49 0.05 -7.69 5.03
C GLU A 49 1.21 -8.68 4.95
N ILE A 50 1.28 -9.48 3.87
CA ILE A 50 2.37 -10.43 3.65
C ILE A 50 3.72 -9.72 3.54
N VAL A 51 3.78 -8.57 2.87
CA VAL A 51 5.01 -7.77 2.77
C VAL A 51 5.43 -7.25 4.13
N TYR A 52 4.49 -6.75 4.94
CA TYR A 52 4.77 -6.29 6.30
C TYR A 52 5.19 -7.43 7.22
N ASP A 53 4.52 -8.58 7.20
CA ASP A 53 4.91 -9.76 7.99
C ASP A 53 6.32 -10.24 7.61
N ARG A 54 6.67 -10.20 6.33
CA ARG A 54 8.04 -10.48 5.87
C ARG A 54 9.04 -9.42 6.31
N ALA A 55 8.69 -8.14 6.20
CA ALA A 55 9.56 -7.03 6.61
C ALA A 55 9.81 -7.03 8.13
N LEU A 56 8.80 -7.33 8.93
CA LEU A 56 8.92 -7.47 10.40
C LEU A 56 9.76 -8.69 10.80
N LYS A 57 9.67 -9.79 10.05
CA LYS A 57 10.51 -10.99 10.25
C LYS A 57 11.95 -10.79 9.78
N CYS A 58 12.17 -9.92 8.80
CA CYS A 58 13.50 -9.43 8.47
C CYS A 58 13.95 -8.45 9.57
N SER A 59 14.53 -8.97 10.66
CA SER A 59 15.24 -8.15 11.64
C SER A 59 16.19 -7.22 10.89
N ASP A 60 16.02 -5.92 11.09
CA ASP A 60 16.75 -4.80 10.49
C ASP A 60 18.05 -5.26 9.83
N GLN A 61 17.95 -5.72 8.57
CA GLN A 61 19.13 -6.16 7.84
C GLN A 61 19.90 -4.88 7.62
N ASN A 62 20.83 -4.66 8.53
CA ASN A 62 22.09 -4.08 8.23
C ASN A 62 22.01 -2.58 7.91
N LEU A 63 21.34 -1.79 8.78
CA LEU A 63 21.64 -0.36 8.85
C LEU A 63 23.16 -0.15 8.97
N LEU A 64 23.85 -0.94 9.81
CA LEU A 64 25.32 -0.93 9.94
C LEU A 64 26.08 -1.44 8.71
N GLU A 65 25.60 -2.46 7.98
CA GLU A 65 26.30 -2.92 6.76
C GLU A 65 26.08 -1.94 5.59
N ARG A 66 24.89 -1.32 5.49
CA ARG A 66 24.63 -0.21 4.56
C ARG A 66 25.50 0.99 4.92
N LEU A 67 25.58 1.34 6.20
CA LEU A 67 26.47 2.39 6.70
C LEU A 67 27.93 2.07 6.38
N SER A 68 28.39 0.84 6.62
CA SER A 68 29.73 0.36 6.32
C SER A 68 30.09 0.54 4.84
N ARG A 69 29.15 0.27 3.93
CA ARG A 69 29.33 0.53 2.49
C ARG A 69 29.45 2.02 2.17
N TYR A 70 28.74 2.90 2.89
CA TYR A 70 28.92 4.37 2.77
C TYR A 70 30.23 4.88 3.42
N LEU A 71 30.65 4.32 4.56
CA LEU A 71 31.92 4.67 5.23
C LEU A 71 33.14 4.17 4.44
N SER A 72 32.99 3.09 3.67
CA SER A 72 34.04 2.56 2.79
C SER A 72 34.35 3.49 1.61
N CYS A 73 33.50 4.48 1.33
CA CYS A 73 33.67 5.46 0.26
C CYS A 73 34.29 6.77 0.79
N GLY A 74 35.50 6.68 1.36
CA GLY A 74 36.41 7.82 1.52
C GLY A 74 36.70 8.27 2.96
N ALA A 75 37.98 8.56 3.24
CA ALA A 75 38.48 9.01 4.55
C ALA A 75 37.82 10.29 5.10
N TRP A 76 37.14 11.07 4.23
CA TRP A 76 36.39 12.27 4.58
C TRP A 76 34.92 12.00 4.93
N ALA A 77 34.27 11.00 4.32
CA ALA A 77 32.86 10.70 4.54
C ALA A 77 32.60 10.27 5.99
N GLY A 78 33.53 9.49 6.57
CA GLY A 78 33.46 9.13 7.99
C GLY A 78 33.57 10.32 8.95
N LYS A 79 34.43 11.30 8.65
CA LYS A 79 34.57 12.54 9.45
C LYS A 79 33.27 13.36 9.42
N ILE A 80 32.66 13.52 8.25
CA ILE A 80 31.37 14.21 8.10
C ILE A 80 30.28 13.44 8.86
N PHE A 81 30.26 12.11 8.76
CA PHE A 81 29.29 11.28 9.46
C PHE A 81 29.40 11.40 10.99
N CYS A 82 30.62 11.39 11.53
CA CYS A 82 30.85 11.64 12.96
C CYS A 82 30.35 13.03 13.38
N LEU A 83 30.62 14.07 12.59
CA LEU A 83 30.12 15.42 12.88
C LEU A 83 28.58 15.48 12.86
N VAL A 84 27.94 14.85 11.87
CA VAL A 84 26.47 14.78 11.77
C VAL A 84 25.87 14.01 12.95
N MET A 85 26.49 12.90 13.37
CA MET A 85 26.04 12.13 14.53
C MET A 85 26.14 12.92 15.83
N ILE A 86 27.26 13.63 16.05
CA ILE A 86 27.44 14.52 17.20
C ILE A 86 26.41 15.65 17.17
N PHE A 87 26.20 16.27 16.00
CA PHE A 87 25.20 17.32 15.84
C PHE A 87 23.78 16.81 16.11
N ASN A 88 23.42 15.64 15.61
CA ASN A 88 22.13 15.00 15.85
C ASN A 88 21.91 14.71 17.34
N PHE A 89 22.95 14.22 18.04
CA PHE A 89 22.88 14.00 19.48
C PHE A 89 22.71 15.31 20.26
N LEU A 90 23.47 16.35 19.90
CA LEU A 90 23.34 17.67 20.51
C LEU A 90 21.95 18.28 20.26
N LEU A 91 21.43 18.12 19.05
CA LEU A 91 20.10 18.56 18.68
C LEU A 91 19.03 17.79 19.47
N TRP A 92 19.14 16.46 19.56
CA TRP A 92 18.22 15.63 20.34
C TRP A 92 18.21 16.04 21.81
N HIS A 93 19.37 16.24 22.42
CA HIS A 93 19.46 16.67 23.82
C HIS A 93 18.97 18.11 24.02
N LEU A 94 19.18 19.00 23.04
CA LEU A 94 18.59 20.35 23.05
C LEU A 94 17.06 20.30 22.93
N LEU A 95 16.52 19.40 22.09
CA LEU A 95 15.09 19.16 21.98
C LEU A 95 14.52 18.60 23.28
N GLU A 96 15.20 17.65 23.92
CA GLU A 96 14.81 17.08 25.22
C GLU A 96 14.82 18.15 26.32
N LEU A 97 15.73 19.13 26.25
CA LEU A 97 15.75 20.27 27.15
C LEU A 97 14.60 21.28 26.88
N TRP A 98 14.19 21.43 25.63
CA TRP A 98 13.11 22.35 25.22
C TRP A 98 11.72 21.74 25.37
N GLN A 99 11.61 20.42 25.18
CA GLN A 99 10.38 19.65 25.24
C GLN A 99 10.73 18.24 25.76
N PRO A 100 10.58 17.99 27.07
CA PRO A 100 10.89 16.68 27.64
C PRO A 100 9.97 15.63 27.02
N ALA A 101 10.54 14.47 26.71
CA ALA A 101 9.81 13.34 26.14
C ALA A 101 8.67 12.85 27.05
N ASP A 102 8.70 13.19 28.33
CA ASP A 102 7.67 12.87 29.33
C ASP A 102 6.32 13.56 29.05
N GLU A 103 6.29 14.63 28.23
CA GLU A 103 5.06 15.34 27.86
C GLU A 103 4.42 14.80 26.57
N ILE A 104 5.11 13.88 25.88
CA ILE A 104 4.59 13.25 24.66
C ILE A 104 3.71 12.07 25.08
N GLU A 105 2.40 12.24 24.91
CA GLU A 105 1.43 11.16 25.12
C GLU A 105 1.79 9.97 24.22
N GLU A 106 2.21 8.87 24.84
CA GLU A 106 2.53 7.63 24.13
C GLU A 106 1.24 7.11 23.48
N ALA A 107 1.23 7.09 22.14
CA ALA A 107 0.09 6.57 21.40
C ALA A 107 -0.14 5.12 21.85
N PRO A 108 -1.34 4.77 22.34
CA PRO A 108 -1.59 3.43 22.81
C PRO A 108 -1.36 2.46 21.66
N ASP A 109 -0.54 1.43 21.91
CA ASP A 109 -0.39 0.34 20.98
C ASP A 109 -1.77 -0.18 20.63
N VAL A 110 -2.11 -0.12 19.34
CA VAL A 110 -3.33 -0.75 18.84
C VAL A 110 -3.12 -2.24 19.05
N ILE A 111 -3.63 -2.76 20.17
CA ILE A 111 -3.77 -4.18 20.40
C ILE A 111 -4.75 -4.68 19.34
N LEU A 112 -4.20 -5.12 18.21
CA LEU A 112 -4.94 -5.90 17.24
C LEU A 112 -5.24 -7.23 17.92
N SER A 113 -6.32 -7.26 18.71
CA SER A 113 -6.75 -8.45 19.42
C SER A 113 -6.84 -9.57 18.41
N ARG A 114 -5.97 -10.56 18.59
CA ARG A 114 -5.86 -11.76 17.75
C ARG A 114 -7.01 -12.74 18.02
N ASN A 115 -8.19 -12.21 18.31
CA ASN A 115 -9.45 -12.93 18.48
C ASN A 115 -10.40 -12.51 17.34
N CYS A 116 -10.01 -12.80 16.11
CA CYS A 116 -10.94 -12.85 14.99
C CYS A 116 -11.38 -14.30 14.72
N ASP A 117 -11.80 -15.01 15.76
CA ASP A 117 -12.69 -16.18 15.62
C ASP A 117 -14.14 -15.75 15.30
N GLY A 118 -14.42 -14.44 15.24
CA GLY A 118 -15.76 -13.87 15.02
C GLY A 118 -16.03 -13.24 13.66
N LEU A 119 -15.04 -13.09 12.77
CA LEU A 119 -15.21 -12.40 11.47
C LEU A 119 -15.32 -13.32 10.25
N GLU A 120 -15.51 -14.63 10.43
CA GLU A 120 -15.92 -15.52 9.33
C GLU A 120 -17.39 -15.28 8.89
N GLY A 121 -18.18 -14.58 9.70
CA GLY A 121 -19.61 -14.32 9.43
C GLY A 121 -19.90 -13.17 8.46
N CYS A 122 -19.04 -12.14 8.39
CA CYS A 122 -19.32 -10.96 7.55
C CYS A 122 -18.96 -11.17 6.07
N CYS A 123 -17.82 -11.82 5.77
CA CYS A 123 -17.42 -12.07 4.38
C CYS A 123 -18.31 -13.12 3.68
N ARG A 124 -18.99 -14.02 4.43
CA ARG A 124 -19.91 -14.99 3.82
C ARG A 124 -21.20 -14.34 3.31
N LYS A 125 -21.64 -13.21 3.90
CA LYS A 125 -22.89 -12.57 3.48
C LYS A 125 -22.80 -11.89 2.12
N TYR A 126 -21.62 -11.45 1.69
CA TYR A 126 -21.48 -10.80 0.38
C TYR A 126 -21.57 -11.81 -0.78
N ASN A 127 -21.08 -13.03 -0.60
CA ASN A 127 -21.08 -14.06 -1.66
C ASN A 127 -22.44 -14.77 -1.86
N ASN A 128 -23.40 -14.62 -0.94
CA ASN A 128 -24.70 -15.31 -1.03
C ASN A 128 -25.84 -14.44 -1.61
N ALA A 129 -25.63 -13.12 -1.75
CA ALA A 129 -26.62 -12.24 -2.36
C ALA A 129 -26.62 -12.30 -3.91
N GLU A 130 -25.51 -12.69 -4.54
CA GLU A 130 -25.44 -12.89 -6.00
C GLU A 130 -26.06 -14.22 -6.46
N ASN A 131 -26.31 -15.19 -5.57
CA ASN A 131 -26.93 -16.48 -5.93
C ASN A 131 -28.47 -16.49 -5.87
N TYR A 132 -29.13 -15.45 -5.38
CA TYR A 132 -30.59 -15.37 -5.38
C TYR A 132 -31.15 -14.80 -6.70
N ASN A 133 -30.34 -14.06 -7.46
CA ASN A 133 -30.76 -13.44 -8.73
C ASN A 133 -30.56 -14.33 -9.97
N SER A 134 -30.04 -15.56 -9.82
CA SER A 134 -29.88 -16.50 -10.94
C SER A 134 -30.95 -17.60 -10.99
N SER A 135 -31.91 -17.61 -10.07
CA SER A 135 -32.92 -18.67 -9.96
C SER A 135 -34.32 -18.26 -10.47
N ASP A 136 -34.58 -16.97 -10.69
CA ASP A 136 -35.92 -16.47 -11.04
C ASP A 136 -36.13 -16.15 -12.53
N THR A 137 -35.19 -16.45 -13.42
CA THR A 137 -35.38 -16.25 -14.88
C THR A 137 -35.75 -17.51 -15.66
N ASN A 138 -36.03 -18.65 -14.99
CA ASN A 138 -36.39 -19.90 -15.67
C ASN A 138 -37.84 -20.36 -15.45
N ASN A 139 -38.75 -19.48 -15.03
CA ASN A 139 -40.18 -19.76 -15.02
C ASN A 139 -40.98 -18.46 -15.19
N ILE A 140 -41.19 -18.04 -16.44
CA ILE A 140 -42.43 -17.41 -16.95
C ILE A 140 -42.34 -17.50 -18.48
N SER A 141 -43.16 -18.39 -19.03
CA SER A 141 -43.67 -18.51 -20.42
C SER A 141 -42.69 -18.62 -21.58
#